data_AF-A0A0F8RFY9-F1
#
_entry.id   AF-A0A0F8RFY9-F1
#
_cell.length_a   1.000
_cell.length_b   1.000
_cell.length_c   1.000
_cell.angle_alpha   90.00
_cell.angle_beta   90.00
_cell.angle_gamma   90.00
#
_symmetry.space_group_name_H-M   'P 1'
#
loop_
_entity.id
_entity.type
_entity.pdbx_description
1 polymer ?
#
loop_
_entity_poly.entity_id
_entity_poly.type
_entity_poly.pdbx_seq_one_letter_code
_entity_poly.pdbx_strand_id
1 'polypeptide(L)'
;MKVDKSQSGRPYTGRTTAERPSSGGRRPAGKPQFERQSERAPRSSGKAVESSQDREEYVWVLDYLPYGKSIDGKSAYQKKPLVQAIGDKKFTLMELVPKSGVIPDIQSRVYIGPGDRNEIDHVKQRIGYSDLTNGANLELPFILEAIVRHREEAFVKFFNDAHSITTRLHMLELLPGIGKKLMWSIIDERKKGDFKSFQDIRERIPSLHDPAKVISHRIEEELKDDFIKYRLFTTPPRRQRPE
;
A
#
# COMPACT_ATOMS: atom_id res chain seq x y z
N MET A 1 -14.73 9.32 62.42
CA MET A 1 -14.91 8.21 63.39
C MET A 1 -15.78 7.18 62.67
N LYS A 2 -15.32 6.00 62.24
CA LYS A 2 -14.77 4.82 62.97
C LYS A 2 -15.74 4.19 63.98
N VAL A 3 -15.69 2.84 64.04
CA VAL A 3 -16.43 1.88 64.90
C VAL A 3 -17.87 1.59 64.45
N ASP A 4 -18.29 0.35 64.11
CA ASP A 4 -17.53 -0.83 63.60
C ASP A 4 -18.43 -1.90 62.92
N LYS A 5 -17.93 -3.12 62.65
CA LYS A 5 -18.70 -4.32 62.21
C LYS A 5 -18.58 -5.47 63.22
N SER A 6 -19.71 -6.04 63.63
CA SER A 6 -19.76 -7.17 64.58
C SER A 6 -19.29 -8.50 63.97
N GLN A 7 -18.39 -9.18 64.70
CA GLN A 7 -17.97 -10.58 64.49
C GLN A 7 -19.11 -11.56 64.89
N SER A 8 -19.34 -12.71 64.22
CA SER A 8 -18.53 -13.94 64.02
C SER A 8 -18.59 -14.98 65.16
N GLY A 9 -18.77 -16.24 64.77
CA GLY A 9 -18.71 -17.45 65.61
C GLY A 9 -19.35 -18.66 64.89
N ARG A 10 -18.91 -19.91 65.06
CA ARG A 10 -17.76 -20.48 65.81
C ARG A 10 -17.36 -21.85 65.16
N PRO A 11 -16.39 -22.65 65.68
CA PRO A 11 -15.49 -23.47 64.86
C PRO A 11 -15.89 -24.95 64.75
N TYR A 12 -15.04 -25.84 64.21
CA TYR A 12 -14.46 -27.00 64.92
C TYR A 12 -13.37 -27.73 64.07
N THR A 13 -12.26 -28.10 64.73
CA THR A 13 -11.33 -29.27 64.57
C THR A 13 -11.31 -30.13 63.28
N GLY A 14 -10.24 -30.85 62.92
CA GLY A 14 -9.00 -31.18 63.64
C GLY A 14 -8.19 -32.23 62.86
N ARG A 15 -6.97 -32.54 63.30
CA ARG A 15 -5.96 -33.28 62.53
C ARG A 15 -5.75 -34.71 63.06
N THR A 16 -5.71 -35.70 62.19
CA THR A 16 -5.22 -37.07 62.50
C THR A 16 -4.15 -37.53 61.49
N THR A 17 -3.46 -38.62 61.79
CA THR A 17 -2.04 -38.86 61.44
C THR A 17 -1.78 -40.19 60.71
N ALA A 18 -0.72 -40.20 59.88
CA ALA A 18 0.02 -41.36 59.35
C ALA A 18 -0.78 -42.31 58.41
N GLU A 19 -0.22 -42.93 57.35
CA GLU A 19 1.07 -43.62 57.25
C GLU A 19 1.76 -43.46 55.87
N ARG A 20 2.99 -43.98 55.74
CA ARG A 20 3.77 -44.10 54.48
C ARG A 20 3.68 -45.53 53.93
N PRO A 21 3.93 -45.71 52.63
CA PRO A 21 4.91 -46.72 52.21
C PRO A 21 6.12 -46.12 51.49
N SER A 22 7.25 -46.84 51.54
CA SER A 22 8.52 -46.46 50.94
C SER A 22 8.94 -47.47 49.87
N SER A 23 9.03 -47.01 48.62
CA SER A 23 9.93 -47.51 47.57
C SER A 23 10.01 -46.40 46.50
N GLY A 24 11.11 -46.17 45.78
CA GLY A 24 12.32 -46.96 45.62
C GLY A 24 12.85 -46.75 44.20
N GLY A 25 13.19 -45.50 43.84
CA GLY A 25 13.55 -45.13 42.46
C GLY A 25 14.66 -44.10 42.42
N ARG A 26 15.79 -44.46 41.79
CA ARG A 26 17.01 -43.63 41.73
C ARG A 26 16.82 -42.44 40.78
N ARG A 27 17.27 -41.24 41.19
CA ARG A 27 17.44 -40.09 40.29
C ARG A 27 18.55 -40.39 39.27
N PRO A 28 18.35 -40.27 37.95
CA PRO A 28 19.44 -40.24 37.01
C PRO A 28 20.20 -38.91 37.11
N ALA A 29 21.53 -38.97 37.16
CA ALA A 29 22.38 -37.78 37.18
C ALA A 29 22.32 -37.04 35.83
N GLY A 30 22.44 -35.71 35.87
CA GLY A 30 22.47 -34.87 34.67
C GLY A 30 23.70 -35.18 33.81
N LYS A 31 23.51 -35.28 32.48
CA LYS A 31 24.62 -35.36 31.52
C LYS A 31 25.34 -33.99 31.43
N PRO A 32 26.67 -33.96 31.27
CA PRO A 32 27.45 -32.73 31.25
C PRO A 32 27.17 -31.86 30.02
N GLN A 33 27.37 -30.55 30.19
CA GLN A 33 27.02 -29.49 29.24
C GLN A 33 28.16 -29.22 28.24
N PHE A 34 28.50 -30.19 27.39
CA PHE A 34 29.47 -30.01 26.30
C PHE A 34 29.04 -30.78 25.05
N GLU A 35 28.06 -30.21 24.32
CA GLU A 35 27.85 -30.34 22.86
C GLU A 35 26.53 -29.64 22.49
N ARG A 36 26.63 -28.32 22.22
CA ARG A 36 25.61 -27.54 21.51
C ARG A 36 26.28 -26.56 20.56
N GLN A 37 26.95 -27.11 19.54
CA GLN A 37 27.40 -26.34 18.39
C GLN A 37 26.73 -26.86 17.11
N SER A 38 26.44 -25.90 16.21
CA SER A 38 26.10 -26.11 14.80
C SER A 38 24.92 -27.02 14.41
N GLU A 39 23.72 -26.73 14.89
CA GLU A 39 22.51 -26.80 14.02
C GLU A 39 21.85 -25.43 13.93
N ARG A 40 22.55 -24.49 13.29
CA ARG A 40 21.98 -23.19 12.93
C ARG A 40 21.23 -23.37 11.62
N ALA A 41 19.96 -23.74 11.71
CA ALA A 41 19.08 -23.85 10.54
C ALA A 41 19.26 -22.63 9.62
N PRO A 42 19.39 -22.82 8.29
CA PRO A 42 19.62 -21.72 7.38
C PRO A 42 18.43 -20.77 7.48
N ARG A 43 18.68 -19.53 7.93
CA ARG A 43 17.70 -18.46 7.83
C ARG A 43 17.48 -18.22 6.34
N SER A 44 16.39 -18.79 5.80
CA SER A 44 15.90 -18.41 4.49
C SER A 44 15.64 -16.91 4.54
N SER A 45 16.50 -16.15 3.86
CA SER A 45 16.24 -14.76 3.55
C SER A 45 15.05 -14.77 2.60
N GLY A 46 13.86 -14.66 3.18
CA GLY A 46 12.60 -14.56 2.46
C GLY A 46 12.60 -13.31 1.60
N LYS A 47 13.21 -13.40 0.41
CA LYS A 47 12.73 -12.67 -0.75
C LYS A 47 11.29 -13.10 -0.90
N ALA A 48 10.38 -12.21 -0.51
CA ALA A 48 8.99 -12.35 -0.90
C ALA A 48 9.00 -12.52 -2.42
N VAL A 49 8.56 -13.68 -2.89
CA VAL A 49 8.38 -13.93 -4.31
C VAL A 49 7.11 -13.19 -4.68
N GLU A 50 7.25 -11.88 -4.93
CA GLU A 50 6.21 -11.12 -5.62
C GLU A 50 5.88 -11.88 -6.89
N SER A 51 4.61 -12.27 -7.02
CA SER A 51 4.14 -13.00 -8.19
C SER A 51 4.41 -12.17 -9.44
N SER A 52 4.67 -12.81 -10.58
CA SER A 52 4.83 -12.08 -11.84
C SER A 52 3.59 -11.25 -12.20
N GLN A 53 2.40 -11.67 -11.72
CA GLN A 53 1.11 -10.99 -11.88
C GLN A 53 0.94 -9.73 -11.01
N ASP A 54 1.84 -9.49 -10.05
CA ASP A 54 1.82 -8.31 -9.18
C ASP A 54 2.60 -7.12 -9.72
N ARG A 55 3.34 -7.28 -10.81
CA ARG A 55 4.12 -6.20 -11.43
C ARG A 55 3.24 -5.31 -12.29
N GLU A 56 3.66 -4.05 -12.45
CA GLU A 56 3.09 -3.15 -13.44
C GLU A 56 3.51 -3.64 -14.84
N GLU A 57 2.55 -3.87 -15.74
CA GLU A 57 2.81 -4.22 -17.14
C GLU A 57 2.86 -3.01 -18.05
N TYR A 58 2.12 -1.96 -17.70
CA TYR A 58 2.04 -0.69 -18.40
C TYR A 58 2.31 0.47 -17.44
N VAL A 59 2.85 1.55 -17.99
CA VAL A 59 3.16 2.80 -17.30
C VAL A 59 2.78 3.99 -18.15
N TRP A 60 2.61 5.14 -17.52
CA TRP A 60 2.42 6.42 -18.20
C TRP A 60 3.63 7.32 -17.94
N VAL A 61 4.18 7.91 -19.00
CA VAL A 61 5.39 8.75 -18.94
C VAL A 61 5.06 10.11 -18.33
N LEU A 62 5.69 10.43 -17.20
CA LEU A 62 5.56 11.70 -16.49
C LEU A 62 6.58 12.75 -16.99
N ASP A 63 7.82 12.33 -17.25
CA ASP A 63 8.91 13.21 -17.66
C ASP A 63 10.04 12.41 -18.32
N TYR A 64 10.78 13.03 -19.24
CA TYR A 64 11.96 12.46 -19.89
C TYR A 64 13.18 13.38 -19.71
N LEU A 65 14.24 12.81 -19.12
CA LEU A 65 15.52 13.46 -18.90
C LEU A 65 16.58 12.84 -19.82
N PRO A 66 16.94 13.47 -20.95
CA PRO A 66 17.95 12.94 -21.88
C PRO A 66 19.32 12.72 -21.23
N TYR A 67 19.65 13.57 -20.25
CA TYR A 67 20.89 13.52 -19.46
C TYR A 67 20.64 13.07 -18.01
N GLY A 68 19.51 12.40 -17.75
CA GLY A 68 19.13 11.96 -16.41
C GLY A 68 19.01 13.11 -15.39
N LYS A 69 18.98 12.75 -14.10
CA LYS A 69 18.95 13.73 -13.01
C LYS A 69 20.30 14.44 -12.87
N SER A 70 20.29 15.76 -12.73
CA SER A 70 21.43 16.53 -12.23
C SER A 70 21.65 16.22 -10.76
N ILE A 71 22.55 15.27 -10.50
CA ILE A 71 23.09 14.98 -9.16
C ILE A 71 24.46 15.65 -9.09
N ASP A 72 24.65 16.48 -8.06
CA ASP A 72 25.93 17.15 -7.82
C ASP A 72 27.08 16.15 -7.70
N GLY A 73 28.21 16.47 -8.33
CA GLY A 73 29.44 15.66 -8.28
C GLY A 73 29.58 14.53 -9.29
N LYS A 74 28.58 14.22 -10.13
CA LYS A 74 28.75 13.24 -11.23
C LYS A 74 29.08 13.91 -12.56
N SER A 75 30.23 13.55 -13.14
CA SER A 75 30.69 14.06 -14.43
C SER A 75 29.68 13.76 -15.54
N ALA A 76 29.50 14.71 -16.47
CA ALA A 76 28.45 14.68 -17.49
C ALA A 76 28.47 13.41 -18.38
N TYR A 77 29.63 12.78 -18.55
CA TYR A 77 29.79 11.53 -19.30
C TYR A 77 29.14 10.29 -18.67
N GLN A 78 28.74 10.34 -17.39
CA GLN A 78 28.06 9.22 -16.70
C GLN A 78 26.53 9.36 -16.69
N LYS A 79 26.00 10.42 -17.31
CA LYS A 79 24.58 10.74 -17.34
C LYS A 79 23.84 9.84 -18.35
N LYS A 80 23.18 8.80 -17.84
CA LYS A 80 22.28 7.95 -18.63
C LYS A 80 20.90 8.61 -18.79
N PRO A 81 20.23 8.46 -19.94
CA PRO A 81 18.85 8.92 -20.11
C PRO A 81 17.93 8.24 -19.09
N LEU A 82 16.93 8.98 -18.62
CA LEU A 82 16.04 8.55 -17.56
C LEU A 82 14.61 9.00 -17.89
N VAL A 83 13.66 8.10 -17.70
CA VAL A 83 12.23 8.41 -17.80
C VAL A 83 11.64 8.27 -16.40
N GLN A 84 10.85 9.26 -15.96
CA GLN A 84 9.97 9.09 -14.81
C GLN A 84 8.58 8.71 -15.30
N ALA A 85 7.97 7.72 -14.65
CA ALA A 85 6.70 7.16 -15.07
C ALA A 85 5.88 6.68 -13.86
N ILE A 86 4.58 6.52 -14.07
CA ILE A 86 3.63 6.00 -13.09
C ILE A 86 2.96 4.73 -13.60
N GLY A 87 2.86 3.71 -12.74
CA GLY A 87 2.22 2.44 -13.07
C GLY A 87 0.72 2.55 -13.34
N ASP A 88 0.26 1.93 -14.42
CA ASP A 88 -1.14 1.95 -14.89
C ASP A 88 -2.10 1.23 -13.92
N LYS A 89 -1.63 0.21 -13.19
CA LYS A 89 -2.47 -0.65 -12.34
C LYS A 89 -2.50 -0.22 -10.88
N LYS A 90 -1.33 -0.02 -10.25
CA LYS A 90 -1.18 0.26 -8.80
C LYS A 90 -0.54 1.62 -8.49
N PHE A 91 -0.47 2.52 -9.48
CA PHE A 91 0.08 3.87 -9.38
C PHE A 91 1.53 3.90 -8.87
N THR A 92 2.32 2.88 -9.22
CA THR A 92 3.71 2.77 -8.75
C THR A 92 4.60 3.79 -9.47
N LEU A 93 5.14 4.78 -8.74
CA LEU A 93 6.12 5.73 -9.28
C LEU A 93 7.47 5.04 -9.54
N MET A 94 8.02 5.19 -10.75
CA MET A 94 9.22 4.47 -11.19
C MET A 94 10.15 5.35 -12.02
N GLU A 95 11.44 5.04 -11.93
CA GLU A 95 12.46 5.46 -12.89
C GLU A 95 12.75 4.31 -13.86
N LEU A 96 12.77 4.63 -15.15
CA LEU A 96 13.01 3.71 -16.26
C LEU A 96 14.20 4.19 -17.09
N VAL A 97 14.84 3.26 -17.81
CA VAL A 97 15.86 3.58 -18.81
C VAL A 97 15.28 3.30 -20.20
N PRO A 98 15.20 4.28 -21.11
CA PRO A 98 14.74 4.06 -22.47
C PRO A 98 15.80 3.31 -23.30
N LYS A 99 15.37 2.65 -24.38
CA LYS A 99 16.26 2.06 -25.38
C LYS A 99 17.07 3.17 -26.08
N SER A 100 18.30 2.84 -26.49
CA SER A 100 19.21 3.78 -27.14
C SER A 100 18.58 4.42 -28.39
N GLY A 101 18.53 5.74 -28.43
CA GLY A 101 17.96 6.51 -29.55
C GLY A 101 16.44 6.68 -29.51
N VAL A 102 15.73 6.11 -28.54
CA VAL A 102 14.29 6.34 -28.33
C VAL A 102 14.07 7.52 -27.39
N ILE A 103 13.12 8.38 -27.76
CA ILE A 103 12.61 9.48 -26.94
C ILE A 103 11.14 9.16 -26.65
N PRO A 104 10.78 8.72 -25.43
CA PRO A 104 9.38 8.46 -25.10
C PRO A 104 8.59 9.74 -24.97
N ASP A 105 7.38 9.76 -25.52
CA ASP A 105 6.48 10.91 -25.45
C ASP A 105 5.89 11.07 -24.04
N ILE A 106 5.79 12.31 -23.56
CA ILE A 106 5.16 12.61 -22.26
C ILE A 106 3.64 12.34 -22.38
N GLN A 107 3.02 11.86 -21.30
CA GLN A 107 1.63 11.39 -21.26
C GLN A 107 1.34 10.14 -22.11
N SER A 108 2.35 9.50 -22.72
CA SER A 108 2.17 8.23 -23.44
C SER A 108 2.06 7.02 -22.50
N ARG A 109 1.32 5.99 -22.92
CA ARG A 109 1.18 4.71 -22.21
C ARG A 109 2.12 3.67 -22.82
N VAL A 110 3.15 3.28 -22.07
CA VAL A 110 4.26 2.45 -22.53
C VAL A 110 4.25 1.08 -21.85
N TYR A 111 4.61 0.02 -22.58
CA TYR A 111 4.70 -1.34 -22.05
C TYR A 111 6.07 -1.61 -21.39
N ILE A 112 6.03 -2.13 -20.16
CA ILE A 112 7.21 -2.53 -19.35
C ILE A 112 7.13 -3.97 -18.83
N GLY A 113 6.15 -4.75 -19.29
CA GLY A 113 5.96 -6.14 -18.89
C GLY A 113 7.11 -7.08 -19.32
N PRO A 114 6.95 -8.40 -19.15
CA PRO A 114 7.99 -9.40 -19.43
C PRO A 114 8.19 -9.72 -20.93
N GLY A 115 7.29 -9.26 -21.82
CA GLY A 115 7.45 -9.41 -23.27
C GLY A 115 8.46 -8.42 -23.87
N ASP A 116 8.50 -8.35 -25.20
CA ASP A 116 9.32 -7.33 -25.88
C ASP A 116 8.76 -5.92 -25.65
N ARG A 117 9.65 -4.94 -25.62
CA ARG A 117 9.38 -3.55 -25.23
C ARG A 117 9.89 -2.63 -26.32
N ASN A 118 9.04 -1.77 -26.87
CA ASN A 118 9.47 -0.89 -27.96
C ASN A 118 10.38 0.24 -27.47
N GLU A 119 10.07 0.83 -26.32
CA GLU A 119 10.68 2.09 -25.89
C GLU A 119 11.57 1.97 -24.64
N ILE A 120 11.24 1.08 -23.71
CA ILE A 120 11.93 0.94 -22.42
C ILE A 120 12.83 -0.30 -22.44
N ASP A 121 14.09 -0.10 -22.06
CA ASP A 121 15.06 -1.18 -21.87
C ASP A 121 14.76 -1.90 -20.54
N HIS A 122 14.86 -1.19 -19.41
CA HIS A 122 14.57 -1.74 -18.08
C HIS A 122 14.01 -0.72 -17.09
N VAL A 123 13.27 -1.24 -16.10
CA VAL A 123 12.93 -0.51 -14.87
C VAL A 123 14.19 -0.39 -14.02
N LYS A 124 14.62 0.84 -13.73
CA LYS A 124 15.81 1.11 -12.91
C LYS A 124 15.50 0.95 -11.43
N GLN A 125 14.44 1.62 -10.96
CA GLN A 125 14.00 1.56 -9.57
C GLN A 125 12.58 2.11 -9.38
N ARG A 126 11.91 1.65 -8.32
CA ARG A 126 10.75 2.35 -7.75
C ARG A 126 11.22 3.56 -6.93
N ILE A 127 10.53 4.69 -7.07
CA ILE A 127 10.80 5.95 -6.38
C ILE A 127 9.61 6.39 -5.50
N GLY A 128 9.82 7.37 -4.62
CA GLY A 128 8.76 8.06 -3.87
C GLY A 128 8.29 9.34 -4.55
N TYR A 129 7.27 9.99 -4.00
CA TYR A 129 6.76 11.28 -4.51
C TYR A 129 7.82 12.38 -4.45
N SER A 130 8.62 12.42 -3.37
CA SER A 130 9.71 13.39 -3.18
C SER A 130 10.82 13.30 -4.23
N ASP A 131 10.91 12.18 -4.96
CA ASP A 131 11.94 11.95 -5.97
C ASP A 131 11.50 12.40 -7.38
N LEU A 132 10.25 12.87 -7.54
CA LEU A 132 9.73 13.36 -8.80
C LEU A 132 10.41 14.68 -9.21
N THR A 133 10.67 14.85 -10.50
CA THR A 133 11.15 16.14 -11.04
C THR A 133 10.04 17.19 -10.97
N ASN A 134 10.41 18.47 -11.15
CA ASN A 134 9.42 19.53 -11.26
C ASN A 134 8.49 19.32 -12.47
N GLY A 135 9.00 18.80 -13.59
CA GLY A 135 8.19 18.43 -14.75
C GLY A 135 7.19 17.32 -14.42
N ALA A 136 7.67 16.20 -13.85
CA ALA A 136 6.82 15.09 -13.46
C ALA A 136 5.74 15.49 -12.42
N ASN A 137 6.07 16.39 -11.48
CA ASN A 137 5.09 16.93 -10.52
C ASN A 137 3.98 17.77 -11.18
N LEU A 138 4.30 18.52 -12.24
CA LEU A 138 3.31 19.33 -12.97
C LEU A 138 2.40 18.45 -13.86
N GLU A 139 2.95 17.41 -14.47
CA GLU A 139 2.22 16.49 -15.35
C GLU A 139 1.39 15.44 -14.58
N LEU A 140 1.79 15.08 -13.35
CA LEU A 140 1.17 14.02 -12.56
C LEU A 140 -0.37 14.16 -12.41
N PRO A 141 -0.96 15.32 -12.07
CA PRO A 141 -2.41 15.44 -11.92
C PRO A 141 -3.18 15.14 -13.22
N PHE A 142 -2.65 15.58 -14.36
CA PHE A 142 -3.25 15.36 -15.68
C PHE A 142 -3.17 13.89 -16.09
N ILE A 143 -2.01 13.26 -15.88
CA ILE A 143 -1.79 11.84 -16.18
C ILE A 143 -2.63 10.95 -15.25
N LEU A 144 -2.77 11.30 -13.97
CA LEU A 144 -3.66 10.58 -13.04
C LEU A 144 -5.12 10.63 -13.51
N GLU A 145 -5.61 11.79 -13.96
CA GLU A 145 -6.96 11.90 -14.53
C GLU A 145 -7.09 11.06 -15.82
N ALA A 146 -6.09 11.07 -16.69
CA ALA A 146 -6.06 10.25 -17.92
C ALA A 146 -6.11 8.74 -17.62
N ILE A 147 -5.34 8.26 -16.64
CA ILE A 147 -5.36 6.85 -16.19
C ILE A 147 -6.73 6.48 -15.64
N VAL A 148 -7.31 7.35 -14.80
CA VAL A 148 -8.62 7.10 -14.18
C VAL A 148 -9.74 7.04 -15.22
N ARG A 149 -9.71 7.89 -16.24
CA ARG A 149 -10.63 7.83 -17.39
C ARG A 149 -10.37 6.60 -18.27
N HIS A 150 -9.12 6.26 -18.55
CA HIS A 150 -8.77 5.05 -19.32
C HIS A 150 -9.25 3.77 -18.65
N ARG A 151 -9.28 3.74 -17.31
CA ARG A 151 -9.70 2.60 -16.49
C ARG A 151 -11.04 2.81 -15.78
N GLU A 152 -11.94 3.60 -16.37
CA GLU A 152 -13.21 4.04 -15.78
C GLU A 152 -14.00 2.90 -15.10
N GLU A 153 -14.17 1.75 -15.76
CA GLU A 153 -14.90 0.59 -15.24
C GLU A 153 -14.40 0.14 -13.85
N ALA A 154 -13.08 0.12 -13.62
CA ALA A 154 -12.50 -0.30 -12.35
C ALA A 154 -12.84 0.67 -11.20
N PHE A 155 -13.03 1.94 -11.52
CA PHE A 155 -13.34 3.00 -10.57
C PHE A 155 -14.85 3.19 -10.36
N VAL A 156 -15.67 3.00 -11.40
CA VAL A 156 -17.12 2.85 -11.27
C VAL A 156 -17.44 1.67 -10.35
N LYS A 157 -16.75 0.54 -10.53
CA LYS A 157 -16.84 -0.60 -9.63
C LYS A 157 -16.46 -0.26 -8.18
N PHE A 158 -15.47 0.61 -7.94
CA PHE A 158 -15.17 1.09 -6.59
C PHE A 158 -16.36 1.81 -5.94
N PHE A 159 -17.11 2.65 -6.67
CA PHE A 159 -18.33 3.29 -6.13
C PHE A 159 -19.43 2.27 -5.81
N ASN A 160 -19.59 1.25 -6.65
CA ASN A 160 -20.56 0.17 -6.42
C ASN A 160 -20.16 -0.71 -5.22
N ASP A 161 -18.90 -1.13 -5.12
CA ASP A 161 -18.42 -2.05 -4.08
C ASP A 161 -18.08 -1.35 -2.74
N ALA A 162 -18.08 -0.01 -2.68
CA ALA A 162 -17.65 0.74 -1.49
C ALA A 162 -18.48 0.42 -0.24
N HIS A 163 -17.80 0.07 0.85
CA HIS A 163 -18.42 -0.33 2.11
C HIS A 163 -17.92 0.48 3.32
N SER A 164 -18.55 0.26 4.48
CA SER A 164 -18.07 0.78 5.76
C SER A 164 -16.73 0.16 6.14
N ILE A 165 -15.74 0.97 6.50
CA ILE A 165 -14.45 0.50 7.06
C ILE A 165 -14.58 0.30 8.57
N THR A 166 -15.29 1.23 9.23
CA THR A 166 -15.62 1.15 10.66
C THR A 166 -17.05 1.61 10.88
N THR A 167 -17.56 1.51 12.11
CA THR A 167 -18.88 2.04 12.51
C THR A 167 -19.03 3.57 12.34
N ARG A 168 -17.94 4.30 12.07
CA ARG A 168 -17.92 5.78 11.93
C ARG A 168 -17.23 6.28 10.66
N LEU A 169 -16.78 5.40 9.77
CA LEU A 169 -16.01 5.75 8.56
C LEU A 169 -16.35 4.82 7.40
N HIS A 170 -16.79 5.38 6.29
CA HIS A 170 -17.05 4.70 5.02
C HIS A 170 -15.89 4.88 4.02
N MET A 171 -15.70 3.94 3.09
CA MET A 171 -14.66 4.05 2.05
C MET A 171 -14.83 5.30 1.18
N LEU A 172 -16.07 5.68 0.86
CA LEU A 172 -16.37 6.89 0.09
C LEU A 172 -15.95 8.18 0.82
N GLU A 173 -15.94 8.22 2.15
CA GLU A 173 -15.51 9.40 2.93
C GLU A 173 -13.98 9.62 2.89
N LEU A 174 -13.21 8.67 2.34
CA LEU A 174 -11.79 8.86 2.07
C LEU A 174 -11.53 9.65 0.78
N LEU A 175 -12.53 9.79 -0.10
CA LEU A 175 -12.38 10.58 -1.32
C LEU A 175 -12.47 12.08 -0.99
N PRO A 176 -11.53 12.92 -1.49
CA PRO A 176 -11.50 14.35 -1.19
C PRO A 176 -12.79 15.02 -1.68
N GLY A 177 -13.38 15.84 -0.82
CA GLY A 177 -14.67 16.50 -1.07
C GLY A 177 -15.92 15.67 -0.74
N ILE A 178 -15.82 14.34 -0.54
CA ILE A 178 -16.99 13.50 -0.21
C ILE A 178 -17.21 13.46 1.32
N GLY A 179 -17.96 14.44 1.82
CA GLY A 179 -18.49 14.41 3.18
C GLY A 179 -19.72 13.50 3.33
N LYS A 180 -20.17 13.27 4.58
CA LYS A 180 -21.32 12.42 4.94
C LYS A 180 -22.58 12.64 4.11
N LYS A 181 -22.90 13.89 3.75
CA LYS A 181 -24.07 14.21 2.91
C LYS A 181 -23.96 13.59 1.53
N LEU A 182 -22.82 13.75 0.85
CA LEU A 182 -22.56 13.16 -0.47
C LEU A 182 -22.43 11.63 -0.37
N MET A 183 -21.75 11.12 0.65
CA MET A 183 -21.67 9.68 0.92
C MET A 183 -23.07 9.03 0.99
N TRP A 184 -24.01 9.60 1.75
CA TRP A 184 -25.38 9.09 1.81
C TRP A 184 -26.09 9.20 0.46
N SER A 185 -25.94 10.32 -0.28
CA SER A 185 -26.49 10.45 -1.64
C SER A 185 -25.98 9.37 -2.59
N ILE A 186 -24.69 9.03 -2.56
CA ILE A 186 -24.11 7.95 -3.37
C ILE A 186 -24.70 6.59 -2.98
N ILE A 187 -24.81 6.31 -1.68
CA ILE A 187 -25.38 5.06 -1.17
C ILE A 187 -26.85 4.91 -1.54
N ASP A 188 -27.64 5.98 -1.45
CA ASP A 188 -29.07 5.98 -1.75
C ASP A 188 -29.36 5.92 -3.25
N GLU A 189 -28.52 6.51 -4.10
CA GLU A 189 -28.57 6.24 -5.54
C GLU A 189 -28.18 4.80 -5.85
N ARG A 190 -27.07 4.28 -5.33
CA ARG A 190 -26.67 2.88 -5.56
C ARG A 190 -27.76 1.86 -5.23
N LYS A 191 -28.57 2.09 -4.19
CA LYS A 191 -29.73 1.22 -3.84
C LYS A 191 -30.78 1.11 -4.96
N LYS A 192 -30.90 2.10 -5.85
CA LYS A 192 -31.81 2.08 -7.00
C LYS A 192 -31.24 1.29 -8.19
N GLY A 193 -29.94 1.02 -8.18
CA GLY A 193 -29.20 0.33 -9.23
C GLY A 193 -27.74 0.77 -9.28
N ASP A 194 -26.86 -0.17 -9.58
CA ASP A 194 -25.42 0.04 -9.72
C ASP A 194 -25.09 1.07 -10.81
N PHE A 195 -24.03 1.84 -10.57
CA PHE A 195 -23.52 2.81 -11.53
C PHE A 195 -22.83 2.12 -12.70
N LYS A 196 -22.98 2.68 -13.90
CA LYS A 196 -22.40 2.14 -15.15
C LYS A 196 -21.22 2.94 -15.71
N SER A 197 -21.16 4.23 -15.41
CA SER A 197 -20.15 5.16 -15.92
C SER A 197 -19.95 6.34 -14.96
N PHE A 198 -18.85 7.08 -15.11
CA PHE A 198 -18.66 8.36 -14.44
C PHE A 198 -19.71 9.40 -14.84
N GLN A 199 -20.22 9.31 -16.07
CA GLN A 199 -21.30 10.17 -16.55
C GLN A 199 -22.63 9.85 -15.83
N ASP A 200 -22.97 8.57 -15.68
CA ASP A 200 -24.14 8.10 -14.92
C ASP A 200 -24.06 8.53 -13.43
N ILE A 201 -22.90 8.39 -12.80
CA ILE A 201 -22.64 8.91 -11.44
C ILE A 201 -22.91 10.42 -11.36
N ARG A 202 -22.42 11.20 -12.34
CA ARG A 202 -22.54 12.65 -12.37
C ARG A 202 -23.97 13.13 -12.62
N GLU A 203 -24.71 12.46 -13.50
CA GLU A 203 -26.12 12.77 -13.80
C GLU A 203 -27.02 12.48 -12.61
N ARG A 204 -26.78 11.35 -11.92
CA ARG A 204 -27.55 10.95 -10.73
C ARG A 204 -27.18 11.72 -9.48
N ILE A 205 -25.97 12.27 -9.40
CA ILE A 205 -25.46 13.02 -8.25
C ILE A 205 -24.85 14.36 -8.72
N PRO A 206 -25.67 15.37 -9.10
CA PRO A 206 -25.18 16.64 -9.63
C PRO A 206 -24.32 17.46 -8.66
N SER A 207 -24.36 17.13 -7.37
CA SER A 207 -23.57 17.76 -6.31
C SER A 207 -22.18 17.12 -6.11
N LEU A 208 -21.89 16.01 -6.79
CA LEU A 208 -20.57 15.38 -6.81
C LEU A 208 -19.72 16.05 -7.91
N HIS A 209 -18.53 16.52 -7.54
CA HIS A 209 -17.51 16.94 -8.52
C HIS A 209 -17.11 15.77 -9.43
N ASP A 210 -16.53 16.07 -10.59
CA ASP A 210 -16.15 15.06 -11.60
C ASP A 210 -15.48 13.84 -10.95
N PRO A 211 -16.11 12.64 -11.01
CA PRO A 211 -15.61 11.45 -10.33
C PRO A 211 -14.15 11.12 -10.67
N ALA A 212 -13.73 11.37 -11.91
CA ALA A 212 -12.35 11.14 -12.33
C ALA A 212 -11.36 12.04 -11.57
N LYS A 213 -11.73 13.30 -11.30
CA LYS A 213 -10.91 14.26 -10.55
C LYS A 213 -10.89 13.98 -9.05
N VAL A 214 -12.03 13.58 -8.50
CA VAL A 214 -12.13 13.18 -7.08
C VAL A 214 -11.23 11.97 -6.80
N ILE A 215 -11.20 11.00 -7.71
CA ILE A 215 -10.32 9.83 -7.62
C ILE A 215 -8.85 10.21 -7.88
N SER A 216 -8.54 11.01 -8.90
CA SER A 216 -7.15 11.39 -9.20
C SER A 216 -6.51 12.15 -8.03
N HIS A 217 -7.23 13.08 -7.40
CA HIS A 217 -6.76 13.73 -6.17
C HIS A 217 -6.59 12.76 -5.01
N ARG A 218 -7.45 11.75 -4.85
CA ARG A 218 -7.22 10.72 -3.82
C ARG A 218 -5.93 9.93 -4.06
N ILE A 219 -5.68 9.55 -5.31
CA ILE A 219 -4.45 8.85 -5.68
C ILE A 219 -3.24 9.75 -5.38
N GLU A 220 -3.32 11.03 -5.74
CA GLU A 220 -2.28 12.03 -5.48
C GLU A 220 -2.00 12.20 -3.97
N GLU A 221 -3.04 12.29 -3.12
CA GLU A 221 -2.90 12.30 -1.64
C GLU A 221 -2.20 11.05 -1.13
N GLU A 222 -2.58 9.87 -1.61
CA GLU A 222 -1.96 8.60 -1.21
C GLU A 222 -0.51 8.46 -1.68
N LEU A 223 -0.13 9.08 -2.80
CA LEU A 223 1.26 9.14 -3.25
C LEU A 223 2.10 10.12 -2.43
N LYS A 224 1.51 11.25 -1.99
CA LYS A 224 2.19 12.27 -1.17
C LYS A 224 2.40 11.84 0.28
N ASP A 225 1.39 11.24 0.90
CA ASP A 225 1.47 10.77 2.29
C ASP A 225 1.88 9.29 2.37
N ASP A 226 3.17 9.05 2.60
CA ASP A 226 3.73 7.72 2.82
C ASP A 226 3.06 6.97 4.00
N PHE A 227 2.60 7.70 5.02
CA PHE A 227 2.05 7.16 6.27
C PHE A 227 0.52 7.05 6.27
N ILE A 228 -0.14 7.33 5.15
CA ILE A 228 -1.60 7.32 5.07
C ILE A 228 -2.19 5.97 5.49
N LYS A 229 -3.08 6.00 6.49
CA LYS A 229 -3.58 4.80 7.17
C LYS A 229 -4.43 3.90 6.27
N TYR A 230 -5.17 4.48 5.33
CA TYR A 230 -6.07 3.77 4.43
C TYR A 230 -5.69 4.11 2.99
N ARG A 231 -5.01 3.18 2.30
CA ARG A 231 -4.76 3.25 0.86
C ARG A 231 -5.87 2.51 0.13
N LEU A 232 -6.47 3.16 -0.85
CA LEU A 232 -7.52 2.61 -1.71
C LEU A 232 -6.97 2.15 -3.05
N PHE A 233 -5.99 2.89 -3.60
CA PHE A 233 -5.58 2.75 -5.00
C PHE A 233 -4.07 2.51 -5.16
N THR A 234 -3.26 3.02 -4.25
CA THR A 234 -1.79 3.00 -4.36
C THR A 234 -1.13 1.81 -3.65
N THR A 235 0.00 1.34 -4.20
CA THR A 235 0.88 0.41 -3.45
C THR A 235 1.60 1.17 -2.32
N PRO A 236 1.66 0.64 -1.08
CA PRO A 236 2.46 1.23 0.00
C PRO A 236 3.88 1.59 -0.45
N PRO A 237 4.47 2.71 0.01
CA PRO A 237 5.78 3.15 -0.42
C PRO A 237 6.85 2.10 -0.16
N ARG A 238 7.91 2.13 -0.97
CA ARG A 238 9.07 1.27 -0.74
C ARG A 238 9.69 1.74 0.57
N ARG A 239 9.53 0.94 1.64
CA ARG A 239 10.23 1.16 2.91
C ARG A 239 11.71 1.33 2.62
N GLN A 240 12.20 2.56 2.69
CA GLN A 240 13.62 2.83 2.75
C GLN A 240 14.12 2.11 4.00
N ARG A 241 15.17 1.28 3.87
CA ARG A 241 15.87 0.82 5.06
C ARG A 241 16.49 2.08 5.67
N PRO A 242 16.33 2.32 6.99
CA PRO A 242 17.27 3.19 7.67
C PRO A 242 18.68 2.65 7.41
N GLU A 243 19.60 3.53 7.05
CA GLU A 243 21.05 3.23 7.05
C GLU A 243 21.56 3.04 8.49
#